data_AF-A0A944KBN5-F1
#
_entry.id   AF-A0A944KBN5-F1
#
_cell.length_a   1.000
_cell.length_b   1.000
_cell.length_c   1.000
_cell.angle_alpha   90.00
_cell.angle_beta   90.00
_cell.angle_gamma   90.00
#
_symmetry.space_group_name_H-M   'P 1'
#
loop_
_entity.id
_entity.type
_entity.pdbx_description
1 polymer ?
#
loop_
_entity_poly.entity_id
_entity_poly.type
_entity_poly.pdbx_seq_one_letter_code
_entity_poly.pdbx_strand_id
1 'polypeptide(L)'
;MSVEVRIDPGRIARLLRLRGGVAERGLRRRTERVANLAERKAPGSMGDYVSWTIEQGPKGLQGVVTCDHPAVRFVLDGTRPHVIRPRRAKALRFDMGGRMVFAKKVNHPGTRANNFLEAALREGR
;
A
#
# COMPACT_ATOMS: atom_id res chain seq x y z
N MET A 1 14.46 -50.99 14.75
CA MET A 1 13.33 -50.79 13.82
C MET A 1 13.57 -49.50 13.06
N SER A 2 13.65 -49.54 11.73
CA SER A 2 13.81 -48.35 10.89
C SER A 2 12.46 -47.93 10.30
N VAL A 3 12.14 -46.64 10.37
CA VAL A 3 10.97 -46.05 9.71
C VAL A 3 11.48 -45.28 8.49
N GLU A 4 10.98 -45.62 7.31
CA GLU A 4 11.32 -44.95 6.05
C GLU A 4 10.17 -43.99 5.67
N VAL A 5 10.49 -42.70 5.53
CA VAL A 5 9.55 -41.69 5.04
C VAL A 5 9.94 -41.30 3.62
N ARG A 6 9.09 -41.65 2.64
CA ARG A 6 9.26 -41.25 1.24
C ARG A 6 8.49 -39.97 0.96
N ILE A 7 9.20 -38.94 0.50
CA ILE A 7 8.62 -37.66 0.09
C ILE A 7 8.50 -37.64 -1.43
N ASP A 8 7.28 -37.47 -1.95
CA ASP A 8 7.01 -37.33 -3.39
C ASP A 8 6.99 -35.83 -3.78
N PRO A 9 8.01 -35.34 -4.48
CA PRO A 9 8.10 -33.94 -4.89
C PRO A 9 7.00 -33.53 -5.88
N GLY A 10 6.46 -34.46 -6.67
CA GLY A 10 5.37 -34.21 -7.62
C GLY A 10 4.02 -33.97 -6.94
N ARG A 11 3.74 -34.65 -5.83
CA ARG A 11 2.55 -34.37 -4.98
C ARG A 11 2.71 -33.05 -4.22
N ILE A 12 3.90 -32.75 -3.70
CA ILE A 12 4.18 -31.48 -3.02
C ILE A 12 4.00 -30.31 -3.99
N ALA A 13 4.61 -30.38 -5.17
CA ALA A 13 4.48 -29.32 -6.17
C ALA A 13 3.02 -29.06 -6.55
N ARG A 14 2.19 -30.11 -6.64
CA ARG A 14 0.76 -30.00 -6.91
C ARG A 14 0.01 -29.34 -5.75
N LEU A 15 0.26 -29.78 -4.51
CA LEU A 15 -0.33 -29.18 -3.30
C LEU A 15 0.02 -27.69 -3.14
N LEU A 16 1.23 -27.30 -3.56
CA LEU A 16 1.72 -25.93 -3.51
C LEU A 16 1.22 -25.07 -4.69
N ARG A 17 0.97 -25.66 -5.86
CA ARG A 17 0.55 -24.94 -7.08
C ARG A 17 -0.96 -24.89 -7.30
N LEU A 18 -1.73 -25.75 -6.64
CA LEU A 18 -3.19 -25.79 -6.80
C LEU A 18 -3.86 -24.57 -6.17
N ARG A 19 -4.83 -24.00 -6.91
CA ARG A 19 -5.76 -23.00 -6.36
C ARG A 19 -6.47 -23.56 -5.12
N GLY A 20 -6.50 -22.79 -4.05
CA GLY A 20 -7.02 -23.19 -2.74
C GLY A 20 -6.08 -24.07 -1.92
N GLY A 21 -4.85 -24.35 -2.38
CA GLY A 21 -3.84 -25.14 -1.68
C GLY A 21 -3.30 -24.48 -0.39
N VAL A 22 -2.47 -25.20 0.36
CA VAL A 22 -1.88 -24.72 1.62
C VAL A 22 -1.05 -23.45 1.40
N ALA A 23 -0.31 -23.39 0.30
CA ALA A 23 0.48 -22.22 -0.09
C ALA A 23 -0.40 -21.01 -0.38
N GLU A 24 -1.47 -21.16 -1.16
CA GLU A 24 -2.41 -20.06 -1.44
C GLU A 24 -3.08 -19.56 -0.17
N ARG A 25 -3.58 -20.45 0.69
CA ARG A 25 -4.23 -20.03 1.95
C ARG A 25 -3.27 -19.29 2.87
N GLY A 26 -2.03 -19.76 2.95
CA GLY A 26 -0.97 -19.07 3.68
C GLY A 26 -0.68 -17.69 3.11
N LEU A 27 -0.54 -17.59 1.79
CA LEU A 27 -0.29 -16.32 1.10
C LEU A 27 -1.46 -15.36 1.27
N ARG A 28 -2.69 -15.81 1.06
CA ARG A 28 -3.93 -15.04 1.26
C ARG A 28 -3.98 -14.38 2.63
N ARG A 29 -3.77 -15.14 3.71
CA ARG A 29 -3.77 -14.60 5.08
C ARG A 29 -2.68 -13.55 5.30
N ARG A 30 -1.49 -13.74 4.73
CA ARG A 30 -0.39 -12.76 4.83
C ARG A 30 -0.70 -11.50 4.04
N THR A 31 -1.19 -11.64 2.80
CA THR A 31 -1.59 -10.51 1.95
C THR A 31 -2.71 -9.69 2.59
N GLU A 32 -3.74 -10.35 3.10
CA GLU A 32 -4.85 -9.71 3.83
C GLU A 32 -4.33 -8.97 5.07
N ARG A 33 -3.43 -9.58 5.85
CA ARG A 33 -2.81 -8.91 7.00
C ARG A 33 -2.03 -7.66 6.60
N VAL A 34 -1.25 -7.73 5.51
CA VAL A 34 -0.49 -6.60 4.99
C VAL A 34 -1.44 -5.50 4.49
N ALA A 35 -2.52 -5.85 3.79
CA ALA A 35 -3.53 -4.90 3.33
C ALA A 35 -4.20 -4.18 4.50
N ASN A 36 -4.65 -4.92 5.52
CA ASN A 36 -5.25 -4.33 6.72
C ASN A 36 -4.27 -3.40 7.48
N LEU A 37 -2.96 -3.73 7.48
CA LEU A 37 -1.93 -2.85 8.03
C LEU A 37 -1.72 -1.60 7.18
N ALA A 38 -1.74 -1.73 5.86
CA ALA A 38 -1.62 -0.62 4.93
C ALA A 38 -2.81 0.34 5.09
N GLU A 39 -4.04 -0.16 5.16
CA GLU A 39 -5.26 0.62 5.41
C GLU A 39 -5.13 1.47 6.69
N ARG A 40 -4.71 0.85 7.80
CA ARG A 40 -4.58 1.56 9.09
C ARG A 40 -3.46 2.59 9.11
N LYS A 41 -2.38 2.37 8.35
CA LYS A 41 -1.22 3.29 8.29
C LYS A 41 -1.39 4.39 7.26
N ALA A 42 -2.33 4.23 6.32
CA ALA A 42 -2.57 5.20 5.27
C ALA A 42 -3.08 6.54 5.85
N PRO A 43 -2.57 7.69 5.40
CA PRO A 43 -3.02 8.98 5.90
C PRO A 43 -4.35 9.40 5.27
N GLY A 44 -5.20 10.08 6.05
CA GLY A 44 -6.49 10.57 5.58
C GLY A 44 -7.39 9.43 5.08
N SER A 45 -8.05 9.62 3.94
CA SER A 45 -8.92 8.63 3.31
C SER A 45 -8.17 7.64 2.40
N MET A 46 -6.84 7.65 2.37
CA MET A 46 -6.09 6.74 1.46
C MET A 46 -6.31 5.26 1.79
N GLY A 47 -6.66 4.93 3.04
CA GLY A 47 -6.98 3.57 3.45
C GLY A 47 -8.16 2.99 2.66
N ASP A 48 -9.17 3.81 2.36
CA ASP A 48 -10.38 3.39 1.62
C ASP A 48 -10.09 2.94 0.18
N TYR A 49 -8.90 3.26 -0.34
CA TYR A 49 -8.44 2.94 -1.68
C TYR A 49 -7.45 1.77 -1.71
N VAL A 50 -7.17 1.17 -0.55
CA VAL A 50 -6.32 -0.02 -0.49
C VAL A 50 -7.16 -1.24 -0.89
N SER A 51 -6.62 -2.03 -1.81
CA SER A 51 -7.20 -3.29 -2.23
C SER A 51 -6.11 -4.36 -2.34
N TRP A 52 -6.51 -5.62 -2.37
CA TRP A 52 -5.56 -6.71 -2.52
C TRP A 52 -6.15 -7.89 -3.28
N THR A 53 -5.28 -8.67 -3.91
CA THR A 53 -5.65 -9.87 -4.66
C THR A 53 -4.53 -10.91 -4.60
N ILE A 54 -4.87 -12.16 -4.92
CA ILE A 54 -3.91 -13.24 -5.14
C ILE A 54 -3.89 -13.58 -6.61
N GLU A 55 -2.71 -13.52 -7.21
CA GLU A 55 -2.52 -13.66 -8.64
C GLU A 55 -1.44 -14.70 -8.97
N GLN A 56 -1.51 -15.26 -10.18
CA GLN A 56 -0.46 -16.13 -10.71
C GLN A 56 0.52 -15.26 -11.51
N GLY A 57 1.70 -14.99 -10.95
CA GLY A 57 2.79 -14.29 -11.62
C GLY A 57 3.78 -15.23 -12.31
N PRO A 58 4.78 -14.68 -13.02
CA PRO A 58 5.81 -15.47 -13.73
C PRO A 58 6.63 -16.38 -12.79
N LYS A 59 6.77 -15.99 -11.52
CA LYS A 59 7.54 -16.72 -10.51
C LYS A 59 6.67 -17.59 -9.59
N GLY A 60 5.37 -17.69 -9.85
CA GLY A 60 4.43 -18.42 -9.01
C GLY A 60 3.32 -17.54 -8.44
N LEU A 61 2.65 -18.06 -7.42
CA LEU A 61 1.57 -17.36 -6.73
C LEU A 61 2.13 -16.15 -5.98
N GLN A 62 1.50 -14.99 -6.15
CA GLN A 62 1.90 -13.74 -5.47
C GLN A 62 0.68 -13.04 -4.87
N GLY A 63 0.90 -12.37 -3.74
CA GLY A 63 -0.07 -11.46 -3.15
C GLY A 63 0.23 -10.05 -3.60
N VAL A 64 -0.77 -9.36 -4.12
CA VAL A 64 -0.64 -7.98 -4.59
C VAL A 64 -1.52 -7.09 -3.72
N VAL A 65 -0.94 -6.02 -3.20
CA VAL A 65 -1.61 -4.98 -2.42
C VAL A 65 -1.42 -3.67 -3.18
N THR A 66 -2.51 -3.00 -3.49
CA THR A 66 -2.55 -1.79 -4.34
C THR A 66 -3.25 -0.67 -3.58
N CYS A 67 -2.88 0.58 -3.85
CA CYS A 67 -3.63 1.75 -3.43
C CYS A 67 -3.87 2.64 -4.64
N ASP A 68 -5.13 2.83 -5.02
CA ASP A 68 -5.53 3.58 -6.23
C ASP A 68 -5.90 5.04 -5.95
N HIS A 69 -5.52 5.57 -4.77
CA HIS A 69 -5.79 6.96 -4.45
C HIS A 69 -5.00 7.90 -5.39
N PRO A 70 -5.62 8.94 -5.98
CA PRO A 70 -4.96 9.78 -6.99
C PRO A 70 -3.70 10.50 -6.48
N ALA A 71 -3.63 10.74 -5.17
CA ALA A 71 -2.48 11.36 -4.52
C ALA A 71 -1.44 10.37 -3.95
N VAL A 72 -1.62 9.05 -4.12
CA VAL A 72 -0.79 8.02 -3.43
C VAL A 72 0.70 8.22 -3.69
N ARG A 73 1.10 8.49 -4.95
CA ARG A 73 2.52 8.64 -5.30
C ARG A 73 3.18 9.84 -4.59
N PHE A 74 2.46 10.96 -4.44
CA PHE A 74 2.98 12.12 -3.71
C PHE A 74 3.16 11.86 -2.21
N VAL A 75 2.41 10.92 -1.66
CA VAL A 75 2.55 10.51 -0.25
C VAL A 75 3.67 9.51 -0.09
N LEU A 76 3.73 8.48 -0.95
CA LEU A 76 4.78 7.47 -0.88
C LEU A 76 6.17 8.08 -1.10
N ASP A 77 6.31 8.94 -2.11
CA ASP A 77 7.61 9.52 -2.50
C ASP A 77 7.89 10.87 -1.82
N GLY A 78 6.84 11.51 -1.28
CA GLY A 78 6.91 12.90 -0.82
C GLY A 78 6.89 13.91 -1.98
N THR A 79 7.03 15.19 -1.64
CA THR A 79 7.11 16.29 -2.60
C THR A 79 8.25 17.22 -2.28
N ARG A 80 8.91 17.75 -3.31
CA ARG A 80 9.95 18.78 -3.16
C ARG A 80 9.35 20.12 -2.73
N PRO A 81 10.15 21.02 -2.14
CA PRO A 81 9.73 22.41 -1.94
C PRO A 81 9.21 23.03 -3.24
N HIS A 82 8.05 23.69 -3.19
CA HIS A 82 7.40 24.27 -4.36
C HIS A 82 6.47 25.42 -4.00
N VAL A 83 6.19 26.28 -4.97
CA VAL A 83 5.26 27.40 -4.80
C VAL A 83 3.85 26.96 -5.20
N ILE A 84 2.89 27.15 -4.29
CA ILE A 84 1.47 26.98 -4.56
C ILE A 84 0.90 28.36 -4.90
N ARG A 85 0.21 28.46 -6.05
CA ARG A 85 -0.42 29.69 -6.53
C ARG A 85 -1.82 29.41 -7.07
N PRO A 86 -2.78 30.35 -6.92
CA PRO A 86 -4.10 30.19 -7.49
C PRO A 86 -4.00 30.19 -9.01
N ARG A 87 -4.71 29.27 -9.68
CA ARG A 87 -4.70 29.15 -11.15
C ARG A 87 -5.71 30.07 -11.83
N ARG A 88 -6.94 30.13 -11.30
CA ARG A 88 -8.06 30.90 -11.85
C ARG A 88 -8.62 31.96 -10.89
N ALA A 89 -8.22 31.92 -9.62
CA ALA A 89 -8.68 32.82 -8.57
C ALA A 89 -7.64 33.92 -8.27
N LYS A 90 -8.05 34.99 -7.57
CA LYS A 90 -7.16 36.10 -7.19
C LYS A 90 -6.25 35.78 -6.01
N ALA A 91 -6.66 34.89 -5.11
CA ALA A 91 -5.90 34.49 -3.92
C ALA A 91 -6.29 33.08 -3.45
N LEU A 92 -5.39 32.45 -2.69
CA LEU A 92 -5.67 31.28 -1.86
C LEU A 92 -6.37 31.73 -0.57
N ARG A 93 -7.25 30.91 -0.03
CA ARG A 93 -8.04 31.19 1.18
C ARG A 93 -7.76 30.10 2.21
N PHE A 94 -7.42 30.50 3.44
CA PHE A 94 -7.17 29.63 4.58
C PHE A 94 -8.06 30.05 5.74
N ASP A 95 -8.65 29.08 6.44
CA ASP A 95 -9.27 29.29 7.74
C ASP A 95 -8.23 28.92 8.81
N MET A 96 -7.82 29.89 9.62
CA MET A 96 -6.87 29.69 10.71
C MET A 96 -7.49 30.17 12.01
N GLY A 97 -8.05 29.23 12.78
CA GLY A 97 -8.66 29.51 14.08
C GLY A 97 -9.84 30.48 14.00
N GLY A 98 -10.69 30.35 12.96
CA GLY A 98 -11.86 31.21 12.74
C GLY A 98 -11.54 32.55 12.08
N ARG A 99 -10.26 32.81 11.74
CA ARG A 99 -9.86 33.99 10.96
C ARG A 99 -9.57 33.57 9.53
N MET A 100 -10.15 34.33 8.60
CA MET A 100 -9.92 34.13 7.18
C MET A 100 -8.63 34.82 6.72
N VAL A 101 -7.67 34.03 6.27
CA VAL A 101 -6.38 34.50 5.75
C VAL A 101 -6.30 34.27 4.25
N PHE A 102 -5.84 35.28 3.51
CA PHE A 102 -5.70 35.23 2.07
C PHE A 102 -4.23 35.41 1.66
N ALA A 103 -3.76 34.60 0.71
CA ALA A 103 -2.40 34.67 0.21
C ALA A 103 -2.35 34.59 -1.33
N LYS A 104 -1.50 35.42 -1.96
CA LYS A 104 -1.25 35.34 -3.41
C LYS A 104 -0.44 34.10 -3.79
N LYS A 105 0.42 33.61 -2.89
CA LYS A 105 1.21 32.40 -3.04
C LYS A 105 1.57 31.81 -1.68
N VAL A 106 1.90 30.51 -1.65
CA VAL A 106 2.52 29.82 -0.51
C VAL A 106 3.82 29.19 -0.99
N ASN A 107 4.93 29.43 -0.26
CA ASN A 107 6.17 28.69 -0.46
C ASN A 107 6.09 27.40 0.38
N HIS A 108 5.61 26.32 -0.21
CA HIS A 108 5.45 25.05 0.48
C HIS A 108 6.83 24.38 0.65
N PRO A 109 7.22 23.94 1.86
CA PRO A 109 8.53 23.32 2.08
C PRO A 109 8.66 21.92 1.44
N GLY A 110 7.55 21.41 0.90
CA GLY A 110 7.44 20.03 0.43
C GLY A 110 6.82 19.14 1.51
N THR A 111 6.63 17.88 1.17
CA THR A 111 6.12 16.85 2.08
C THR A 111 7.16 15.75 2.20
N ARG A 112 7.41 15.28 3.43
CA ARG A 112 8.26 14.09 3.63
C ARG A 112 7.53 12.85 3.12
N ALA A 113 8.29 11.92 2.58
CA ALA A 113 7.80 10.61 2.17
C ALA A 113 7.16 9.85 3.35
N ASN A 114 6.02 9.23 3.10
CA ASN A 114 5.34 8.32 4.01
C ASN A 114 4.95 7.06 3.23
N ASN A 115 5.88 6.10 3.15
CA ASN A 115 5.64 4.85 2.44
C ASN A 115 4.93 3.83 3.35
N PHE A 116 3.62 4.02 3.53
CA PHE A 116 2.80 3.15 4.36
C PHE A 116 2.67 1.72 3.82
N LEU A 117 2.77 1.53 2.50
CA LEU A 117 2.75 0.19 1.87
C LEU A 117 4.00 -0.61 2.23
N GLU A 118 5.18 0.00 2.14
CA GLU A 118 6.44 -0.63 2.55
C GLU A 118 6.44 -0.91 4.06
N ALA A 119 5.97 0.05 4.86
CA ALA A 119 5.86 -0.14 6.32
C ALA A 119 4.94 -1.32 6.67
N ALA A 120 3.79 -1.43 6.01
CA ALA A 120 2.85 -2.53 6.20
C ALA A 120 3.45 -3.88 5.77
N LEU A 121 4.18 -3.92 4.64
CA LEU A 121 4.84 -5.13 4.18
C LEU A 121 5.91 -5.62 5.16
N ARG A 122 6.71 -4.70 5.72
CA ARG A 122 7.76 -5.05 6.70
C ARG A 122 7.18 -5.62 7.99
N GLU A 123 6.01 -5.14 8.42
CA GLU A 123 5.36 -5.55 9.67
C GLU A 123 4.45 -6.78 9.50
N GLY A 124 3.84 -6.95 8.32
CA GLY A 124 2.87 -8.02 8.05
C GLY A 124 3.45 -9.33 7.51
N ARG A 125 4.74 -9.37 7.18
CA ARG A 125 5.42 -10.55 6.61
C ARG A 125 5.58 -11.72 7.57
#